data_AF-A0AAX7VUY5-F1
#
_entry.id   AF-A0AAX7VUY5-F1
#
_cell.length_a   1.000
_cell.length_b   1.000
_cell.length_c   1.000
_cell.angle_alpha   90.00
_cell.angle_beta   90.00
_cell.angle_gamma   90.00
#
_symmetry.space_group_name_H-M   'P 1'
#
loop_
_entity.id
_entity.type
_entity.pdbx_description
1 polymer ?
#
loop_
_entity_poly.entity_id
_entity_poly.type
_entity_poly.pdbx_seq_one_letter_code
_entity_poly.pdbx_strand_id
1 'polypeptide(L)'
;QKLGIYWLPSCYNVVSFLRPKTHFPGFWKIKARILKYVFYFLPFVVITIRRHFCDIGTDPMLVVLSVGFLLTVLCLSGCVGALRENRCLLKLFSATVLVLITAQVIIAIVAHTLQDQIEGNLRSGMLVAIARYQDDLDLRFITDEIQSNLQCCGADNYRDWEINIYYNCSAPGVLACGVPATCCVDPLENGTVWNSQCGVGAQLLDEFTAQSVIFLGGCLGEISRWIKQHEGLIGIIVTVVFGVQILILFITIRLLERINRHKV
;
A
#
# COMPACT_ATOMS: atom_id res chain seq x y z
N GLN A 1 12.89 19.47 -43.68
CA GLN A 1 12.65 18.32 -42.76
C GLN A 1 11.80 18.85 -41.60
N LYS A 2 10.46 18.69 -41.61
CA LYS A 2 9.68 17.58 -40.97
C LYS A 2 10.03 17.45 -39.46
N LEU A 3 9.19 17.58 -38.43
CA LEU A 3 7.75 17.69 -38.12
C LEU A 3 7.66 18.59 -36.85
N GLY A 4 6.76 19.57 -36.67
CA GLY A 4 5.35 19.33 -36.33
C GLY A 4 5.05 19.44 -34.81
N ILE A 5 5.26 20.60 -34.18
CA ILE A 5 4.69 20.95 -32.86
C ILE A 5 3.68 22.08 -33.06
N TYR A 6 2.51 21.74 -33.58
CA TYR A 6 1.34 22.60 -33.59
C TYR A 6 0.20 21.79 -33.02
N TRP A 7 -0.01 21.83 -31.70
CA TRP A 7 -1.30 21.62 -31.00
C TRP A 7 -1.13 21.96 -29.51
N LEU A 8 -0.78 23.21 -29.20
CA LEU A 8 -1.10 23.81 -27.90
C LEU A 8 -1.64 25.24 -28.12
N PRO A 9 -2.95 25.38 -28.33
CA PRO A 9 -3.56 26.63 -27.90
C PRO A 9 -4.93 26.38 -27.27
N SER A 10 -4.98 26.19 -25.94
CA SER A 10 -6.16 26.54 -25.10
C SER A 10 -6.00 26.28 -23.59
N CYS A 11 -4.78 26.25 -23.04
CA CYS A 11 -4.58 25.96 -21.60
C CYS A 11 -4.17 27.17 -20.73
N TYR A 12 -4.17 28.38 -21.27
CA TYR A 12 -3.87 29.60 -20.52
C TYR A 12 -5.07 30.54 -20.50
N ASN A 13 -6.10 30.21 -19.72
CA ASN A 13 -6.99 31.22 -19.15
C ASN A 13 -7.79 30.62 -17.99
N VAL A 14 -7.10 30.43 -16.86
CA VAL A 14 -7.72 29.98 -15.59
C VAL A 14 -8.50 31.11 -14.92
N VAL A 15 -8.24 32.38 -15.29
CA VAL A 15 -8.76 33.60 -14.63
C VAL A 15 -10.20 33.96 -15.05
N SER A 16 -10.71 33.46 -16.17
CA SER A 16 -12.12 33.70 -16.59
C SER A 16 -13.16 32.92 -15.76
N PHE A 17 -12.71 32.09 -14.81
CA PHE A 17 -13.51 31.15 -14.02
C PHE A 17 -14.26 31.76 -12.83
N LEU A 18 -14.09 33.05 -12.55
CA LEU A 18 -14.79 33.74 -11.46
C LEU A 18 -16.24 34.10 -11.77
N ARG A 19 -16.77 33.78 -12.97
CA ARG A 19 -18.17 34.09 -13.28
C ARG A 19 -19.13 33.03 -12.72
N PRO A 20 -20.04 33.40 -11.80
CA PRO A 20 -21.04 32.49 -11.25
C PRO A 20 -22.07 32.14 -12.34
N LYS A 21 -22.30 30.84 -12.58
CA LYS A 21 -23.38 30.36 -13.48
C LYS A 21 -24.55 29.68 -12.74
N THR A 22 -24.51 29.55 -11.41
CA THR A 22 -25.57 28.85 -10.66
C THR A 22 -25.82 29.48 -9.29
N HIS A 23 -27.09 29.72 -8.98
CA HIS A 23 -27.62 30.42 -7.80
C HIS A 23 -27.72 29.51 -6.55
N PHE A 24 -26.65 28.79 -6.19
CA PHE A 24 -26.58 28.00 -4.94
C PHE A 24 -25.28 28.31 -4.17
N PRO A 25 -25.34 29.06 -3.06
CA PRO A 25 -24.14 29.61 -2.39
C PRO A 25 -23.22 28.56 -1.75
N GLY A 26 -23.72 27.36 -1.43
CA GLY A 26 -22.91 26.27 -0.84
C GLY A 26 -21.97 25.59 -1.85
N PHE A 27 -22.43 25.38 -3.07
CA PHE A 27 -21.64 24.73 -4.14
C PHE A 27 -20.46 25.59 -4.58
N TRP A 28 -20.62 26.92 -4.55
CA TRP A 28 -19.55 27.85 -4.94
C TRP A 28 -18.38 27.85 -3.95
N LYS A 29 -18.66 27.73 -2.64
CA LYS A 29 -17.61 27.61 -1.60
C LYS A 29 -16.81 26.32 -1.75
N ILE A 30 -17.47 25.20 -2.07
CA ILE A 30 -16.80 23.90 -2.33
C ILE A 30 -15.96 23.96 -3.61
N LYS A 31 -16.52 24.51 -4.70
CA LYS A 31 -15.79 24.71 -5.96
C LYS A 31 -14.56 25.60 -5.77
N ALA A 32 -14.66 26.70 -5.01
CA ALA A 32 -13.54 27.60 -4.73
C ALA A 32 -12.46 26.97 -3.84
N ARG A 33 -12.84 26.16 -2.83
CA ARG A 33 -11.89 25.43 -1.98
C ARG A 33 -11.09 24.39 -2.74
N ILE A 34 -11.77 23.59 -3.57
CA ILE A 34 -11.12 22.56 -4.40
C ILE A 34 -10.19 23.22 -5.42
N LEU A 35 -10.61 24.32 -6.06
CA LEU A 35 -9.77 25.03 -7.04
C LEU A 35 -8.51 25.63 -6.38
N LYS A 36 -8.62 26.13 -5.15
CA LYS A 36 -7.49 26.68 -4.39
C LYS A 36 -6.49 25.57 -4.01
N TYR A 37 -6.98 24.41 -3.56
CA TYR A 37 -6.14 23.23 -3.32
C TYR A 37 -5.42 22.76 -4.59
N VAL A 38 -6.15 22.63 -5.70
CA VAL A 38 -5.60 22.22 -7.00
C VAL A 38 -4.50 23.17 -7.49
N PHE A 39 -4.67 24.48 -7.34
CA PHE A 39 -3.70 25.48 -7.81
C PHE A 39 -2.40 25.51 -6.97
N TYR A 40 -2.48 25.19 -5.67
CA TYR A 40 -1.32 25.06 -4.79
C TYR A 40 -0.60 23.69 -4.96
N PHE A 41 -1.36 22.62 -5.21
CA PHE A 41 -0.83 21.26 -5.23
C PHE A 41 -0.27 20.85 -6.61
N LEU A 42 -0.83 21.36 -7.72
CA LEU A 42 -0.38 21.06 -9.09
C LEU A 42 1.12 21.33 -9.37
N PRO A 43 1.71 22.49 -9.02
CA PRO A 43 3.14 22.72 -9.26
C PRO A 43 4.03 21.81 -8.41
N PHE A 44 3.63 21.51 -7.16
CA PHE A 44 4.31 20.55 -6.29
C PHE A 44 4.25 19.11 -6.86
N VAL A 45 3.12 18.76 -7.47
CA VAL A 45 2.88 17.47 -8.14
C VAL A 45 3.76 17.31 -9.39
N VAL A 46 3.82 18.33 -10.26
CA VAL A 46 4.61 18.28 -11.51
C VAL A 46 6.12 18.23 -11.23
N ILE A 47 6.60 18.95 -10.21
CA ILE A 47 8.01 18.92 -9.78
C ILE A 47 8.40 17.54 -9.23
N THR A 48 7.47 16.85 -8.54
CA THR A 48 7.70 15.54 -7.93
C THR A 48 7.60 14.39 -8.95
N ILE A 49 6.68 14.44 -9.92
CA ILE A 49 6.61 13.46 -11.05
C ILE A 49 7.93 13.44 -11.84
N ARG A 50 8.57 14.59 -12.03
CA ARG A 50 9.89 14.69 -12.68
C ARG A 50 11.01 14.04 -11.86
N ARG A 51 10.87 13.98 -10.53
CA ARG A 51 11.81 13.28 -9.62
C ARG A 51 11.58 11.76 -9.61
N HIS A 52 10.34 11.33 -9.86
CA HIS A 52 9.89 9.94 -9.76
C HIS A 52 10.48 8.97 -10.80
N PHE A 53 10.91 9.47 -11.97
CA PHE A 53 11.51 8.63 -13.02
C PHE A 53 13.01 8.35 -12.81
N CYS A 54 13.65 8.88 -11.74
CA CYS A 54 15.09 8.75 -11.53
C CYS A 54 15.50 7.93 -10.30
N ASP A 55 14.57 7.44 -9.48
CA ASP A 55 14.92 6.62 -8.32
C ASP A 55 13.82 5.60 -8.04
N ILE A 56 13.87 4.47 -8.76
CA ILE A 56 13.16 3.25 -8.35
C ILE A 56 14.22 2.40 -7.65
N GLY A 57 14.60 2.85 -6.45
CA GLY A 57 15.52 2.18 -5.54
C GLY A 57 14.81 1.83 -4.24
N THR A 58 14.41 0.57 -4.13
CA THR A 58 14.43 -0.29 -2.91
C THR A 58 13.81 0.15 -1.56
N ASP A 59 13.18 1.32 -1.39
CA ASP A 59 12.59 1.68 -0.09
C ASP A 59 11.06 1.46 -0.05
N PRO A 60 10.52 0.58 0.82
CA PRO A 60 9.08 0.29 0.90
C PRO A 60 8.23 1.52 1.26
N MET A 61 8.77 2.47 2.03
CA MET A 61 8.10 3.74 2.32
C MET A 61 7.94 4.63 1.08
N LEU A 62 8.92 4.64 0.17
CA LEU A 62 8.87 5.43 -1.06
C LEU A 62 7.79 4.89 -2.02
N VAL A 63 7.58 3.57 -2.02
CA VAL A 63 6.51 2.92 -2.78
C VAL A 63 5.12 3.33 -2.26
N VAL A 64 4.92 3.32 -0.94
CA VAL A 64 3.63 3.74 -0.36
C VAL A 64 3.34 5.22 -0.66
N LEU A 65 4.36 6.08 -0.53
CA LEU A 65 4.23 7.51 -0.81
C LEU A 65 3.89 7.77 -2.28
N SER A 66 4.56 7.07 -3.21
CA SER A 66 4.31 7.21 -4.65
C SER A 66 2.92 6.76 -5.05
N VAL A 67 2.46 5.59 -4.57
CA VAL A 67 1.10 5.10 -4.86
C VAL A 67 0.04 6.06 -4.33
N GLY A 68 0.18 6.53 -3.08
CA GLY A 68 -0.77 7.49 -2.49
C GLY A 68 -0.82 8.82 -3.26
N PHE A 69 0.32 9.27 -3.75
CA PHE A 69 0.42 10.46 -4.59
C PHE A 69 -0.28 10.28 -5.95
N LEU A 70 -0.06 9.15 -6.64
CA LEU A 70 -0.72 8.84 -7.92
C LEU A 70 -2.25 8.80 -7.75
N LEU A 71 -2.74 8.13 -6.70
CA LEU A 71 -4.17 8.08 -6.39
C LEU A 71 -4.76 9.48 -6.17
N THR A 72 -4.03 10.36 -5.48
CA THR A 72 -4.44 11.75 -5.27
C THR A 72 -4.56 12.52 -6.57
N VAL A 73 -3.59 12.39 -7.48
CA VAL A 73 -3.63 13.03 -8.81
C VAL A 73 -4.82 12.53 -9.63
N LEU A 74 -5.09 11.23 -9.61
CA LEU A 74 -6.25 10.64 -10.29
C LEU A 74 -7.56 11.21 -9.76
N CYS A 75 -7.73 11.28 -8.44
CA CYS A 75 -8.90 11.88 -7.80
C CYS A 75 -9.08 13.36 -8.21
N LEU A 76 -8.00 14.15 -8.16
CA LEU A 76 -8.04 15.57 -8.56
C LEU A 76 -8.41 15.72 -10.04
N SER A 77 -7.87 14.86 -10.92
CA SER A 77 -8.18 14.89 -12.35
C SER A 77 -9.67 14.64 -12.63
N GLY A 78 -10.28 13.69 -11.92
CA GLY A 78 -11.72 13.41 -12.00
C GLY A 78 -12.55 14.60 -11.54
N CYS A 79 -12.21 15.17 -10.38
CA CYS A 79 -12.90 16.35 -9.84
C CYS A 79 -12.79 17.57 -10.77
N VAL A 80 -11.58 17.90 -11.23
CA VAL A 80 -11.34 19.04 -12.14
C VAL A 80 -12.01 18.79 -13.49
N GLY A 81 -11.98 17.56 -14.00
CA GLY A 81 -12.59 17.18 -15.27
C GLY A 81 -14.10 17.39 -15.25
N ALA A 82 -14.76 16.98 -14.16
CA ALA A 82 -16.18 17.21 -13.95
C ALA A 82 -16.52 18.70 -13.77
N LEU A 83 -15.72 19.45 -13.01
CA LEU A 83 -15.97 20.88 -12.74
C LEU A 83 -15.72 21.79 -13.94
N ARG A 84 -14.72 21.48 -14.76
CA ARG A 84 -14.34 22.25 -15.97
C ARG A 84 -15.06 21.77 -17.22
N GLU A 85 -15.88 20.72 -17.12
CA GLU A 85 -16.47 20.02 -18.27
C GLU A 85 -15.42 19.68 -19.34
N ASN A 86 -14.20 19.36 -18.90
CA ASN A 86 -13.06 19.11 -19.78
C ASN A 86 -13.06 17.65 -20.22
N ARG A 87 -13.47 17.41 -21.48
CA ARG A 87 -13.57 16.07 -22.08
C ARG A 87 -12.27 15.28 -22.04
N CYS A 88 -11.12 15.93 -22.25
CA CYS A 88 -9.84 15.23 -22.28
C CYS A 88 -9.51 14.64 -20.91
N LEU A 89 -9.66 15.45 -19.87
CA LEU A 89 -9.38 15.05 -18.49
C LEU A 89 -10.37 13.97 -18.01
N LEU A 90 -11.64 14.10 -18.39
CA LEU A 90 -12.68 13.13 -18.05
C LEU A 90 -12.47 11.78 -18.77
N LYS A 91 -11.98 11.80 -20.03
CA LYS A 91 -11.60 10.58 -20.77
C LYS A 91 -10.40 9.87 -20.13
N LEU A 92 -9.36 10.61 -19.75
CA LEU A 92 -8.19 10.06 -19.06
C LEU A 92 -8.57 9.44 -17.72
N PHE A 93 -9.43 10.11 -16.96
CA PHE A 93 -9.97 9.57 -15.70
C PHE A 93 -10.75 8.27 -15.94
N SER A 94 -11.69 8.24 -16.90
CA SER A 94 -12.44 7.00 -17.21
C SER A 94 -11.55 5.85 -17.69
N ALA A 95 -10.54 6.15 -18.51
CA ALA A 95 -9.60 5.14 -18.99
C ALA A 95 -8.78 4.56 -17.83
N THR A 96 -8.35 5.40 -16.89
CA THR A 96 -7.59 4.93 -15.73
C THR A 96 -8.44 4.08 -14.79
N VAL A 97 -9.68 4.50 -14.50
CA VAL A 97 -10.61 3.70 -13.68
C VAL A 97 -10.89 2.35 -14.34
N LEU A 98 -11.04 2.30 -15.67
CA LEU A 98 -11.21 1.04 -16.39
C LEU A 98 -9.99 0.12 -16.23
N VAL A 99 -8.77 0.66 -16.35
CA VAL A 99 -7.53 -0.11 -16.10
C VAL A 99 -7.50 -0.67 -14.68
N LEU A 100 -7.88 0.12 -13.67
CA LEU A 100 -7.94 -0.34 -12.27
C LEU A 100 -8.93 -1.50 -12.08
N ILE A 101 -10.12 -1.42 -12.69
CA ILE A 101 -11.12 -2.50 -12.66
C ILE A 101 -10.54 -3.78 -13.27
N THR A 102 -9.90 -3.68 -14.45
CA THR A 102 -9.29 -4.85 -15.10
C THR A 102 -8.14 -5.44 -14.29
N ALA A 103 -7.31 -4.60 -13.68
CA ALA A 103 -6.21 -5.03 -12.83
C ALA A 103 -6.72 -5.77 -11.59
N GLN A 104 -7.80 -5.31 -10.95
CA GLN A 104 -8.41 -6.00 -9.82
C GLN A 104 -8.89 -7.41 -10.19
N VAL A 105 -9.52 -7.57 -11.34
CA VAL A 105 -9.97 -8.89 -11.82
C VAL A 105 -8.76 -9.81 -12.08
N ILE A 106 -7.71 -9.30 -12.72
CA ILE A 106 -6.48 -10.07 -12.96
C ILE A 106 -5.83 -10.48 -11.64
N ILE A 107 -5.70 -9.57 -10.67
CA ILE A 107 -5.12 -9.85 -9.36
C ILE A 107 -5.94 -10.93 -8.64
N ALA A 108 -7.27 -10.85 -8.68
CA ALA A 108 -8.13 -11.86 -8.07
C ALA A 108 -7.93 -13.25 -8.69
N ILE A 109 -7.83 -13.32 -10.02
CA ILE A 109 -7.57 -14.58 -10.74
C ILE A 109 -6.19 -15.13 -10.36
N VAL A 110 -5.15 -14.29 -10.41
CA VAL A 110 -3.77 -14.68 -10.10
C VAL A 110 -3.63 -15.13 -8.65
N ALA A 111 -4.22 -14.40 -7.70
CA ALA A 111 -4.20 -14.76 -6.29
C ALA A 111 -4.83 -16.13 -6.04
N HIS A 112 -5.90 -16.46 -6.77
CA HIS A 112 -6.55 -17.76 -6.66
C HIS A 112 -5.75 -18.89 -7.35
N THR A 113 -5.21 -18.66 -8.55
CA THR A 113 -4.54 -19.72 -9.33
C THR A 113 -3.11 -19.99 -8.88
N LEU A 114 -2.40 -18.99 -8.36
CA LEU A 114 -0.99 -19.08 -7.96
C LEU A 114 -0.80 -19.01 -6.45
N GLN A 115 -1.80 -19.38 -5.65
CA GLN A 115 -1.75 -19.29 -4.19
C GLN A 115 -0.50 -19.97 -3.59
N ASP A 116 -0.14 -21.16 -4.07
CA ASP A 116 1.00 -21.92 -3.55
C ASP A 116 2.34 -21.24 -3.90
N GLN A 117 2.43 -20.61 -5.08
CA GLN A 117 3.62 -19.85 -5.46
C GLN A 117 3.75 -18.56 -4.67
N ILE A 118 2.63 -17.91 -4.36
CA ILE A 118 2.61 -16.71 -3.52
C ILE A 118 3.09 -17.07 -2.11
N GLU A 119 2.59 -18.17 -1.53
CA GLU A 119 3.06 -18.66 -0.23
C GLU A 119 4.55 -18.97 -0.24
N GLY A 120 5.04 -19.68 -1.26
CA GLY A 120 6.48 -19.96 -1.41
C GLY A 120 7.34 -18.70 -1.55
N ASN A 121 6.87 -17.70 -2.28
CA ASN A 121 7.56 -16.42 -2.44
C ASN A 121 7.56 -15.60 -1.13
N LEU A 122 6.43 -15.58 -0.42
CA LEU A 122 6.33 -14.93 0.90
C LEU A 122 7.28 -15.60 1.89
N ARG A 123 7.33 -16.94 1.89
CA ARG A 123 8.28 -17.71 2.70
C ARG A 123 9.72 -17.34 2.40
N SER A 124 10.10 -17.36 1.13
CA SER A 124 11.46 -16.99 0.72
C SER A 124 11.79 -15.55 1.11
N GLY A 125 10.87 -14.60 0.91
CA GLY A 125 11.05 -13.21 1.31
C GLY A 125 11.24 -13.04 2.81
N MET A 126 10.47 -13.76 3.62
CA MET A 126 10.58 -13.71 5.08
C MET A 126 11.89 -14.34 5.58
N LEU A 127 12.33 -15.45 4.98
CA LEU A 127 13.65 -16.04 5.29
C LEU A 127 14.79 -15.09 4.92
N VAL A 128 14.68 -14.35 3.81
CA VAL A 128 15.66 -13.31 3.45
C VAL A 128 15.64 -12.16 4.46
N ALA A 129 14.46 -11.74 4.91
CA ALA A 129 14.31 -10.70 5.93
C ALA A 129 14.94 -11.11 7.27
N ILE A 130 14.74 -12.36 7.71
CA ILE A 130 15.38 -12.94 8.90
C ILE A 130 16.90 -13.01 8.71
N ALA A 131 17.38 -13.51 7.57
CA ALA A 131 18.82 -13.64 7.30
C ALA A 131 19.54 -12.28 7.36
N ARG A 132 18.90 -11.22 6.86
CA ARG A 132 19.45 -9.84 6.83
C ARG A 132 18.93 -8.93 7.94
N TYR A 133 18.31 -9.51 8.97
CA TYR A 133 17.63 -8.76 10.02
C TYR A 133 18.52 -7.73 10.74
N GLN A 134 19.82 -7.99 10.88
CA GLN A 134 20.75 -7.05 11.51
C GLN A 134 21.45 -6.12 10.51
N ASP A 135 21.47 -6.48 9.22
CA ASP A 135 22.21 -5.75 8.19
C ASP A 135 21.35 -4.66 7.54
N ASP A 136 20.02 -4.81 7.59
CA ASP A 136 19.06 -3.94 6.92
C ASP A 136 17.97 -3.47 7.90
N LEU A 137 17.94 -2.15 8.15
CA LEU A 137 17.02 -1.53 9.11
C LEU A 137 15.55 -1.63 8.65
N ASP A 138 15.29 -1.65 7.35
CA ASP A 138 13.93 -1.74 6.82
C ASP A 138 13.40 -3.17 6.97
N LEU A 139 14.24 -4.17 6.65
CA LEU A 139 13.88 -5.58 6.86
C LEU A 139 13.70 -5.89 8.34
N ARG A 140 14.51 -5.28 9.21
CA ARG A 140 14.34 -5.35 10.66
C ARG A 140 12.99 -4.81 11.09
N PHE A 141 12.67 -3.57 10.71
CA PHE A 141 11.41 -2.92 11.07
C PHE A 141 10.20 -3.73 10.59
N ILE A 142 10.21 -4.20 9.34
CA ILE A 142 9.11 -4.99 8.79
C ILE A 142 8.96 -6.33 9.52
N THR A 143 10.08 -7.02 9.82
CA THR A 143 10.04 -8.29 10.55
C THR A 143 9.50 -8.11 11.96
N ASP A 144 9.95 -7.06 12.65
CA ASP A 144 9.50 -6.72 14.00
C ASP A 144 7.99 -6.42 14.03
N GLU A 145 7.51 -5.62 13.09
CA GLU A 145 6.08 -5.30 12.95
C GLU A 145 5.24 -6.54 12.62
N ILE A 146 5.70 -7.41 11.72
CA ILE A 146 4.98 -8.64 11.38
C ILE A 146 4.86 -9.54 12.61
N GLN A 147 5.98 -9.78 13.31
CA GLN A 147 6.00 -10.66 14.48
C GLN A 147 5.17 -10.13 15.64
N SER A 148 5.28 -8.83 15.93
CA SER A 148 4.52 -8.21 17.01
C SER A 148 3.02 -8.14 16.71
N ASN A 149 2.61 -7.83 15.47
CA ASN A 149 1.19 -7.67 15.13
C ASN A 149 0.48 -9.01 14.92
N LEU A 150 1.19 -10.03 14.43
CA LEU A 150 0.62 -11.36 14.20
C LEU A 150 0.91 -12.35 15.32
N GLN A 151 1.68 -11.95 16.35
CA GLN A 151 2.00 -12.78 17.50
C GLN A 151 2.62 -14.13 17.08
N CYS A 152 3.67 -14.05 16.27
CA CYS A 152 4.34 -15.18 15.63
C CYS A 152 5.87 -15.04 15.70
N CYS A 153 6.59 -16.13 15.44
CA CYS A 153 8.06 -16.11 15.41
C CYS A 153 8.61 -16.95 14.25
N GLY A 154 9.47 -16.32 13.45
CA GLY A 154 10.03 -16.96 12.24
C GLY A 154 9.01 -17.07 11.10
N ALA A 155 9.41 -17.70 9.99
CA ALA A 155 8.57 -17.83 8.80
C ALA A 155 7.55 -18.97 8.97
N ASP A 156 8.05 -20.18 9.22
CA ASP A 156 7.27 -21.37 9.54
C ASP A 156 7.30 -21.68 11.04
N ASN A 157 8.43 -21.39 11.70
CA ASN A 157 8.61 -21.63 13.14
C ASN A 157 9.78 -20.80 13.72
N TYR A 158 9.86 -20.72 15.04
CA TYR A 158 10.88 -19.95 15.75
C TYR A 158 12.33 -20.39 15.50
N ARG A 159 12.58 -21.62 15.01
CA ARG A 159 13.93 -22.10 14.70
C ARG A 159 14.47 -21.57 13.37
N ASP A 160 13.62 -20.94 12.54
CA ASP A 160 14.07 -20.30 11.31
C ASP A 160 15.12 -19.21 11.57
N TRP A 161 15.20 -18.69 12.80
CA TRP A 161 16.24 -17.77 13.24
C TRP A 161 17.66 -18.36 13.20
N GLU A 162 17.82 -19.68 13.10
CA GLU A 162 19.13 -20.33 12.92
C GLU A 162 19.84 -19.90 11.63
N ILE A 163 19.10 -19.44 10.61
CA ILE A 163 19.68 -18.95 9.35
C ILE A 163 20.41 -17.61 9.52
N ASN A 164 20.08 -16.85 10.58
CA ASN A 164 20.71 -15.57 10.84
C ASN A 164 22.04 -15.77 11.57
N ILE A 165 23.10 -15.13 11.08
CA ILE A 165 24.47 -15.30 11.59
C ILE A 165 24.64 -14.94 13.08
N TYR A 166 23.78 -14.10 13.65
CA TYR A 166 23.85 -13.66 15.05
C TYR A 166 23.02 -14.54 15.99
N TYR A 167 21.94 -15.15 15.47
CA TYR A 167 21.03 -16.01 16.25
C TYR A 167 21.33 -17.50 16.08
N ASN A 168 22.16 -17.87 15.10
CA ASN A 168 22.67 -19.22 14.95
C ASN A 168 23.34 -19.70 16.24
N CYS A 169 23.09 -20.94 16.65
CA CYS A 169 23.66 -21.53 17.86
C CYS A 169 25.20 -21.63 17.87
N SER A 170 25.82 -21.65 16.69
CA SER A 170 27.28 -21.64 16.54
C SER A 170 27.88 -20.24 16.60
N ALA A 171 27.06 -19.19 16.67
CA ALA A 171 27.52 -17.81 16.67
C ALA A 171 28.22 -17.47 17.98
N PRO A 172 29.32 -16.70 17.95
CA PRO A 172 29.90 -16.14 19.15
C PRO A 172 29.06 -14.93 19.61
N GLY A 173 28.20 -15.10 20.60
CA GLY A 173 27.44 -13.97 21.15
C GLY A 173 26.32 -14.37 22.10
N VAL A 174 25.79 -13.37 22.83
CA VAL A 174 24.66 -13.56 23.76
C VAL A 174 23.33 -13.81 23.05
N LEU A 175 23.26 -13.53 21.74
CA LEU A 175 22.09 -13.75 20.89
C LEU A 175 22.05 -15.16 20.30
N ALA A 176 23.13 -15.94 20.44
CA ALA A 176 23.22 -17.29 19.91
C ALA A 176 22.13 -18.19 20.51
N CYS A 177 21.55 -19.06 19.68
CA CYS A 177 20.37 -19.85 20.02
C CYS A 177 19.15 -19.04 20.50
N GLY A 178 19.10 -17.75 20.20
CA GLY A 178 18.01 -16.86 20.61
C GLY A 178 17.02 -16.56 19.50
N VAL A 179 16.05 -15.71 19.83
CA VAL A 179 15.11 -15.06 18.91
C VAL A 179 14.99 -13.57 19.31
N PRO A 180 14.54 -12.67 18.43
CA PRO A 180 14.33 -11.28 18.81
C PRO A 180 13.20 -11.13 19.84
N ALA A 181 13.20 -10.00 20.55
CA ALA A 181 12.23 -9.71 21.60
C ALA A 181 10.78 -9.61 21.10
N THR A 182 10.57 -9.36 19.80
CA THR A 182 9.26 -9.35 19.14
C THR A 182 8.59 -10.72 19.09
N CYS A 183 9.35 -11.80 19.28
CA CYS A 183 8.81 -13.15 19.39
C CYS A 183 8.25 -13.48 20.78
N CYS A 184 8.37 -12.60 21.78
CA CYS A 184 8.00 -12.93 23.16
C CYS A 184 6.51 -12.71 23.44
N VAL A 185 5.90 -13.64 24.18
CA VAL A 185 4.45 -13.64 24.48
C VAL A 185 4.06 -12.50 25.41
N ASP A 186 4.85 -12.33 26.49
CA ASP A 186 4.65 -11.31 27.50
C ASP A 186 5.90 -10.42 27.59
N PRO A 187 6.05 -9.41 26.72
CA PRO A 187 7.23 -8.56 26.74
C PRO A 187 7.34 -7.73 28.04
N LEU A 188 6.32 -7.71 28.89
CA LEU A 188 6.30 -6.95 30.15
C LEU A 188 6.37 -7.82 31.43
N GLU A 189 6.26 -9.16 31.35
CA GLU A 189 6.37 -10.10 32.49
C GLU A 189 5.72 -9.59 33.81
N ASN A 190 4.44 -9.22 33.79
CA ASN A 190 3.68 -8.64 34.92
C ASN A 190 4.27 -7.36 35.58
N GLY A 191 5.24 -6.70 34.94
CA GLY A 191 5.89 -5.46 35.38
C GLY A 191 5.68 -4.28 34.42
N THR A 192 6.41 -3.18 34.68
CA THR A 192 6.41 -1.97 33.83
C THR A 192 7.63 -1.87 32.90
N VAL A 193 8.49 -2.91 32.87
CA VAL A 193 9.78 -2.91 32.14
C VAL A 193 9.72 -3.94 31.02
N TRP A 194 10.10 -3.51 29.81
CA TRP A 194 10.21 -4.39 28.65
C TRP A 194 11.35 -5.41 28.84
N ASN A 195 11.03 -6.70 28.91
CA ASN A 195 11.99 -7.79 28.94
C ASN A 195 12.51 -8.05 27.53
N SER A 196 13.60 -7.38 27.16
CA SER A 196 14.30 -7.62 25.89
C SER A 196 15.11 -8.92 25.86
N GLN A 197 15.19 -9.65 26.98
CA GLN A 197 16.02 -10.85 27.14
C GLN A 197 15.23 -12.17 27.11
N CYS A 198 13.90 -12.13 27.03
CA CYS A 198 13.03 -13.31 26.94
C CYS A 198 13.40 -14.28 25.80
N GLY A 199 13.92 -13.76 24.68
CA GLY A 199 14.31 -14.56 23.53
C GLY A 199 15.70 -15.21 23.63
N VAL A 200 16.50 -14.94 24.68
CA VAL A 200 17.87 -15.47 24.80
C VAL A 200 17.83 -16.97 25.08
N GLY A 201 18.53 -17.76 24.26
CA GLY A 201 18.57 -19.22 24.41
C GLY A 201 17.24 -19.93 24.12
N ALA A 202 16.25 -19.23 23.57
CA ALA A 202 14.91 -19.78 23.33
C ALA A 202 14.91 -21.02 22.42
N GLN A 203 15.90 -21.14 21.52
CA GLN A 203 16.02 -22.30 20.63
C GLN A 203 16.47 -23.59 21.34
N LEU A 204 17.04 -23.47 22.55
CA LEU A 204 17.49 -24.60 23.38
C LEU A 204 16.41 -25.09 24.35
N LEU A 205 15.33 -24.33 24.53
CA LEU A 205 14.23 -24.71 25.42
C LEU A 205 13.43 -25.86 24.80
N ASP A 206 12.93 -26.75 25.65
CA ASP A 206 11.91 -27.71 25.27
C ASP A 206 10.63 -26.96 24.86
N GLU A 207 9.90 -27.49 23.88
CA GLU A 207 8.72 -26.83 23.29
C GLU A 207 7.65 -26.47 24.35
N PHE A 208 7.51 -27.33 25.38
CA PHE A 208 6.62 -27.10 26.51
C PHE A 208 7.00 -25.88 27.37
N THR A 209 8.29 -25.55 27.46
CA THR A 209 8.79 -24.37 28.16
C THR A 209 8.84 -23.16 27.23
N ALA A 210 9.16 -23.36 25.96
CA ALA A 210 9.21 -22.29 24.97
C ALA A 210 7.84 -21.64 24.76
N GLN A 211 6.74 -22.42 24.76
CA GLN A 211 5.38 -21.89 24.57
C GLN A 211 4.94 -20.83 25.60
N SER A 212 5.53 -20.82 26.80
CA SER A 212 5.19 -19.85 27.84
C SER A 212 6.03 -18.57 27.77
N VAL A 213 7.05 -18.53 26.89
CA VAL A 213 7.98 -17.40 26.78
C VAL A 213 7.91 -16.76 25.39
N ILE A 214 7.81 -17.57 24.34
CA ILE A 214 7.83 -17.14 22.94
C ILE A 214 6.66 -17.72 22.13
N PHE A 215 6.30 -17.03 21.05
CA PHE A 215 5.37 -17.55 20.06
C PHE A 215 6.04 -18.67 19.25
N LEU A 216 5.48 -19.88 19.31
CA LEU A 216 6.01 -21.04 18.57
C LEU A 216 5.63 -21.03 17.09
N GLY A 217 4.48 -20.45 16.77
CA GLY A 217 3.92 -20.45 15.41
C GLY A 217 4.65 -19.52 14.47
N GLY A 218 4.88 -19.99 13.23
CA GLY A 218 5.41 -19.16 12.15
C GLY A 218 4.40 -18.16 11.62
N CYS A 219 4.90 -17.03 11.15
CA CYS A 219 4.07 -15.93 10.67
C CYS A 219 3.30 -16.26 9.40
N LEU A 220 3.79 -17.14 8.52
CA LEU A 220 3.03 -17.53 7.32
C LEU A 220 1.74 -18.28 7.68
N GLY A 221 1.81 -19.16 8.68
CA GLY A 221 0.65 -19.86 9.21
C GLY A 221 -0.35 -18.90 9.83
N GLU A 222 0.12 -17.94 10.64
CA GLU A 222 -0.72 -16.90 11.22
C GLU A 222 -1.36 -15.98 10.17
N ILE A 223 -0.63 -15.58 9.12
CA ILE A 223 -1.18 -14.81 7.99
C ILE A 223 -2.31 -15.60 7.33
N SER A 224 -2.08 -16.87 7.02
CA SER A 224 -3.09 -17.74 6.40
C SER A 224 -4.34 -17.86 7.29
N ARG A 225 -4.16 -18.02 8.60
CA ARG A 225 -5.25 -18.08 9.57
C ARG A 225 -6.00 -16.75 9.67
N TRP A 226 -5.27 -15.64 9.72
CA TRP A 226 -5.84 -14.29 9.75
C TRP A 226 -6.69 -14.01 8.51
N ILE A 227 -6.20 -14.37 7.31
CA ILE A 227 -6.93 -14.23 6.05
C ILE A 227 -8.21 -15.07 6.08
N LYS A 228 -8.13 -16.35 6.47
CA LYS A 228 -9.31 -17.23 6.57
C LYS A 228 -10.34 -16.72 7.56
N GLN A 229 -9.88 -16.21 8.71
CA GLN A 229 -10.77 -15.65 9.73
C GLN A 229 -11.47 -14.37 9.26
N HIS A 230 -10.82 -13.57 8.42
CA HIS A 230 -11.34 -12.30 7.92
C HIS A 230 -11.83 -12.36 6.47
N GLU A 231 -11.94 -13.54 5.86
CA GLU A 231 -12.22 -13.70 4.43
C GLU A 231 -13.54 -13.02 4.02
N GLY A 232 -14.56 -13.10 4.88
CA GLY A 232 -15.85 -12.47 4.64
C GLY A 232 -15.75 -10.94 4.62
N LEU A 233 -15.02 -10.35 5.56
CA LEU A 233 -14.81 -8.90 5.63
C LEU A 233 -13.98 -8.39 4.45
N ILE A 234 -12.91 -9.11 4.11
CA ILE A 234 -12.07 -8.81 2.95
C ILE A 234 -12.90 -8.88 1.67
N GLY A 235 -13.71 -9.92 1.49
CA GLY A 235 -14.60 -10.09 0.35
C GLY A 235 -15.63 -8.95 0.22
N ILE A 236 -16.21 -8.50 1.33
CA ILE A 236 -17.11 -7.34 1.35
C ILE A 236 -16.39 -6.07 0.89
N ILE A 237 -15.22 -5.77 1.45
CA ILE A 237 -14.43 -4.58 1.09
C ILE A 237 -14.11 -4.59 -0.41
N VAL A 238 -13.60 -5.71 -0.94
CA VAL A 238 -13.26 -5.85 -2.36
C VAL A 238 -14.50 -5.64 -3.25
N THR A 239 -15.63 -6.25 -2.88
CA THR A 239 -16.89 -6.13 -3.64
C THR A 239 -17.42 -4.69 -3.64
N VAL A 240 -17.38 -4.01 -2.50
CA VAL A 240 -17.79 -2.60 -2.38
C VAL A 240 -16.88 -1.70 -3.22
N VAL A 241 -15.57 -1.89 -3.14
CA VAL A 241 -14.60 -1.10 -3.93
C VAL A 241 -14.85 -1.28 -5.43
N PHE A 242 -15.05 -2.51 -5.88
CA PHE A 242 -15.36 -2.83 -7.28
C PHE A 242 -16.67 -2.17 -7.73
N GLY A 243 -17.73 -2.28 -6.92
CA GLY A 243 -19.03 -1.65 -7.20
C GLY A 243 -18.96 -0.12 -7.28
N VAL A 244 -18.21 0.51 -6.36
CA VAL A 244 -17.98 1.97 -6.37
C VAL A 244 -17.23 2.39 -7.63
N GLN A 245 -16.21 1.65 -8.07
CA GLN A 245 -15.49 1.95 -9.32
C GLN A 245 -16.39 1.87 -10.56
N ILE A 246 -17.25 0.85 -10.65
CA ILE A 246 -18.23 0.72 -11.73
C ILE A 246 -19.20 1.91 -11.73
N LEU A 247 -19.71 2.29 -10.55
CA LEU A 247 -20.61 3.43 -10.42
C LEU A 247 -19.94 4.74 -10.86
N ILE A 248 -18.70 4.98 -10.43
CA ILE A 248 -17.89 6.14 -10.82
C ILE A 248 -17.69 6.16 -12.33
N LEU A 249 -17.36 5.02 -12.94
CA LEU A 249 -17.17 4.89 -14.38
C LEU A 249 -18.47 5.22 -15.13
N PHE A 250 -19.60 4.65 -14.68
CA PHE A 250 -20.91 4.91 -15.27
C PHE A 250 -21.28 6.39 -15.22
N ILE A 251 -21.14 7.04 -14.06
CA ILE A 251 -21.41 8.48 -13.89
C ILE A 251 -20.51 9.30 -14.82
N THR A 252 -19.22 8.95 -14.90
CA THR A 252 -18.24 9.65 -15.73
C THR A 252 -18.58 9.55 -17.23
N ILE A 253 -18.98 8.36 -17.70
CA ILE A 253 -19.40 8.15 -19.10
C ILE A 253 -20.66 8.97 -19.41
N ARG A 254 -21.68 8.95 -18.54
CA ARG A 254 -22.90 9.74 -18.72
C ARG A 254 -22.62 11.25 -18.75
N LEU A 255 -21.72 11.72 -17.88
CA LEU A 255 -21.29 13.11 -17.89
C LEU A 255 -20.58 13.46 -19.22
N LEU A 256 -19.72 12.58 -19.72
CA LEU A 256 -19.02 12.77 -20.98
C LEU A 256 -19.99 12.82 -22.17
N GLU A 257 -20.98 11.93 -22.22
CA GLU A 257 -22.06 11.92 -23.23
C GLU A 257 -22.83 13.25 -23.22
N ARG A 258 -23.23 13.73 -22.03
CA ARG A 258 -23.94 15.00 -21.86
C ARG A 258 -23.12 16.18 -22.40
N ILE A 259 -21.83 16.25 -22.06
CA ILE A 259 -20.94 17.33 -22.55
C ILE A 259 -20.75 17.22 -24.06
N ASN A 260 -20.69 16.00 -24.62
CA ASN A 260 -20.63 15.77 -26.07
C ASN A 260 -21.85 16.31 -26.79
N ARG A 261 -23.06 16.00 -26.28
CA ARG A 261 -24.34 16.46 -26.84
C ARG A 261 -24.52 17.98 -26.83
N HIS A 262 -23.94 18.70 -25.86
CA HIS A 262 -24.07 20.16 -25.77
C HIS A 262 -23.18 20.98 -26.74
N LYS A 263 -22.20 20.37 -27.43
CA LYS A 263 -21.39 21.07 -28.46
C LYS A 263 -21.67 20.61 -29.89
N VAL A 264 -22.66 19.74 -30.09
CA VAL A 264 -23.25 19.47 -31.41
C VAL A 264 -24.45 20.41 -31.56
#